data_AF-A0A1V2YE27-F1
#
_entry.id   AF-A0A1V2YE27-F1
#
_cell.length_a   1.000
_cell.length_b   1.000
_cell.length_c   1.000
_cell.angle_alpha   90.00
_cell.angle_beta   90.00
_cell.angle_gamma   90.00
#
_symmetry.space_group_name_H-M   'P 1'
#
loop_
_entity.id
_entity.type
_entity.pdbx_description
1 polymer ?
#
loop_
_entity_poly.entity_id
_entity_poly.type
_entity_poly.pdbx_seq_one_letter_code
_entity_poly.pdbx_strand_id
1 'polypeptide(L)'
;MKNVVIGMILGIANVIPGVSAGTMAVVFKIYDQLLNSISLDIKKINFKFLATIGIGVILGVLLFSNVITFLYENYNMQTNFVFIGVILGSIPMIYKKVSDAGPVNLSGIVIFVIPLVIMLYMAIAGEGQGSEKVIENITISTGILLIIAGAVSAFTMIIPGISGSFILLTIGCYETIVKAISDVSKLGVDFIKSDVSFVEIITFSGVHVLILVAIGVFIGLIGGSKLVRMLLEDYPQATYLVILGLVVGSIFTIYPGFSLDATGIISIVCMIVALIVSYMFAEN
;
A
#
# COMPACT_ATOMS: atom_id res chain seq x y z
N MET A 1 -18.68 -2.72 -12.26
CA MET A 1 -17.67 -1.96 -13.02
C MET A 1 -16.89 -0.99 -12.13
N LYS A 2 -17.53 -0.08 -11.36
CA LYS A 2 -16.83 0.85 -10.43
C LYS A 2 -15.72 0.18 -9.59
N ASN A 3 -16.03 -0.89 -8.87
CA ASN A 3 -15.03 -1.58 -8.03
C ASN A 3 -13.89 -2.22 -8.82
N VAL A 4 -14.12 -2.66 -10.05
CA VAL A 4 -13.06 -3.21 -10.90
C VAL A 4 -12.09 -2.10 -11.30
N VAL A 5 -12.60 -0.93 -11.69
CA VAL A 5 -11.77 0.23 -12.02
C VAL A 5 -10.97 0.71 -10.80
N ILE A 6 -11.61 0.80 -9.63
CA ILE A 6 -10.90 1.15 -8.38
C ILE A 6 -9.85 0.09 -8.05
N GLY A 7 -10.17 -1.20 -8.22
CA GLY A 7 -9.21 -2.29 -8.10
C GLY A 7 -8.01 -2.12 -9.03
N MET A 8 -8.22 -1.72 -10.29
CA MET A 8 -7.13 -1.46 -11.22
C MET A 8 -6.22 -0.33 -10.72
N ILE A 9 -6.79 0.74 -10.18
CA ILE A 9 -6.03 1.86 -9.61
C ILE A 9 -5.26 1.42 -8.36
N LEU A 10 -5.85 0.59 -7.49
CA LEU A 10 -5.14 -0.03 -6.36
C LEU A 10 -3.98 -0.90 -6.83
N GLY A 11 -4.17 -1.67 -7.90
CA GLY A 11 -3.12 -2.49 -8.50
C GLY A 11 -1.98 -1.65 -9.04
N ILE A 12 -2.29 -0.58 -9.79
CA ILE A 12 -1.31 0.40 -10.28
C ILE A 12 -0.53 1.03 -9.12
N ALA A 13 -1.22 1.48 -8.07
CA ALA A 13 -0.58 2.07 -6.91
C ALA A 13 0.43 1.11 -6.26
N ASN A 14 0.10 -0.18 -6.19
CA ASN A 14 0.98 -1.18 -5.59
C ASN A 14 2.21 -1.54 -6.45
N VAL A 15 2.25 -1.15 -7.73
CA VAL A 15 3.44 -1.27 -8.59
C VAL A 15 4.46 -0.17 -8.27
N ILE A 16 4.01 0.96 -7.72
CA ILE A 16 4.85 2.15 -7.55
C ILE A 16 5.39 2.22 -6.12
N PRO A 17 6.72 2.20 -5.94
CA PRO A 17 7.32 2.39 -4.62
C PRO A 17 6.88 3.73 -4.00
N GLY A 18 6.47 3.70 -2.73
CA GLY A 18 6.04 4.89 -1.99
C GLY A 18 4.55 5.26 -2.14
N VAL A 19 3.83 4.72 -3.12
CA VAL A 19 2.37 4.93 -3.25
C VAL A 19 1.61 3.81 -2.55
N SER A 20 0.95 4.10 -1.42
CA SER A 20 0.17 3.08 -0.68
C SER A 20 -1.20 2.85 -1.32
N ALA A 21 -1.50 1.58 -1.63
CA ALA A 21 -2.85 1.18 -2.07
C ALA A 21 -3.92 1.51 -1.00
N GLY A 22 -3.56 1.50 0.29
CA GLY A 22 -4.45 1.96 1.36
C GLY A 22 -4.85 3.43 1.22
N THR A 23 -3.91 4.30 0.82
CA THR A 23 -4.20 5.71 0.49
C THR A 23 -5.21 5.82 -0.63
N MET A 24 -5.02 5.06 -1.72
CA MET A 24 -5.95 5.06 -2.85
C MET A 24 -7.33 4.53 -2.44
N ALA A 25 -7.41 3.53 -1.56
CA ALA A 25 -8.68 3.03 -1.06
C ALA A 25 -9.47 4.11 -0.29
N VAL A 26 -8.77 4.98 0.45
CA VAL A 26 -9.36 6.16 1.11
C VAL A 26 -9.82 7.19 0.08
N VAL A 27 -8.97 7.52 -0.90
CA VAL A 27 -9.31 8.47 -1.98
C VAL A 27 -10.57 8.07 -2.72
N PHE A 28 -10.71 6.79 -3.07
CA PHE A 28 -11.87 6.27 -3.80
C PHE A 28 -13.07 5.88 -2.90
N LYS A 29 -13.03 6.24 -1.60
CA LYS A 29 -14.11 6.00 -0.61
C LYS A 29 -14.51 4.52 -0.47
N ILE A 30 -13.59 3.59 -0.74
CA ILE A 30 -13.84 2.16 -0.58
C ILE A 30 -13.17 1.58 0.67
N TYR A 31 -12.40 2.39 1.40
CA TYR A 31 -11.64 1.97 2.56
C TYR A 31 -12.50 1.28 3.62
N ASP A 32 -13.59 1.93 4.06
CA ASP A 32 -14.50 1.39 5.06
C ASP A 32 -15.13 0.07 4.59
N GLN A 33 -15.46 -0.02 3.29
CA GLN A 33 -16.01 -1.23 2.68
C GLN A 33 -14.97 -2.36 2.62
N LEU A 34 -13.71 -2.05 2.32
CA LEU A 34 -12.61 -3.00 2.30
C LEU A 34 -12.37 -3.60 3.69
N LEU A 35 -12.29 -2.76 4.72
CA LEU A 35 -12.15 -3.18 6.12
C LEU A 35 -13.30 -4.10 6.56
N ASN A 36 -14.53 -3.71 6.23
CA ASN A 36 -15.72 -4.48 6.58
C ASN A 36 -15.85 -5.80 5.82
N SER A 37 -15.18 -5.92 4.66
CA SER A 37 -15.20 -7.14 3.86
C SER A 37 -14.20 -8.20 4.35
N ILE A 38 -13.25 -7.83 5.23
CA ILE A 38 -12.23 -8.71 5.79
C ILE A 38 -12.65 -9.10 7.21
N SER A 39 -13.04 -10.35 7.43
CA SER A 39 -13.48 -10.86 8.73
C SER A 39 -13.02 -12.29 8.98
N LEU A 40 -12.85 -12.66 10.26
CA LEU A 40 -12.68 -14.05 10.69
C LEU A 40 -13.96 -14.87 10.48
N ASP A 41 -15.12 -14.22 10.54
CA ASP A 41 -16.39 -14.87 10.25
C ASP A 41 -16.60 -14.91 8.74
N ILE A 42 -16.42 -16.08 8.14
CA ILE A 42 -16.55 -16.31 6.68
C ILE A 42 -17.91 -15.81 6.17
N LYS A 43 -18.96 -15.85 6.99
CA LYS A 43 -20.30 -15.38 6.60
C LYS A 43 -20.40 -13.86 6.47
N LYS A 44 -19.51 -13.11 7.12
CA LYS A 44 -19.43 -11.64 7.05
C LYS A 44 -18.50 -11.16 5.93
N ILE A 45 -17.75 -12.06 5.30
CA ILE A 45 -16.88 -11.73 4.18
C ILE A 45 -17.72 -11.38 2.96
N ASN A 46 -17.59 -10.15 2.45
CA ASN A 46 -18.20 -9.77 1.19
C ASN A 46 -17.36 -10.28 0.02
N PHE A 47 -17.47 -11.58 -0.27
CA PHE A 47 -16.66 -12.25 -1.29
C PHE A 47 -16.84 -11.61 -2.68
N LYS A 48 -18.06 -11.18 -3.02
CA LYS A 48 -18.34 -10.51 -4.30
C LYS A 48 -17.56 -9.20 -4.40
N PHE A 49 -17.54 -8.38 -3.35
CA PHE A 49 -16.76 -7.15 -3.33
C PHE A 49 -15.26 -7.43 -3.47
N LEU A 50 -14.71 -8.32 -2.63
CA LEU A 50 -13.29 -8.68 -2.65
C LEU A 50 -12.86 -9.26 -4.00
N ALA A 51 -13.66 -10.16 -4.59
CA ALA A 51 -13.38 -10.73 -5.91
C ALA A 51 -13.37 -9.65 -6.99
N THR A 52 -14.33 -8.71 -6.98
CA THR A 52 -14.33 -7.62 -7.97
C THR A 52 -13.14 -6.67 -7.84
N ILE A 53 -12.72 -6.34 -6.62
CA ILE A 53 -11.51 -5.55 -6.37
C ILE A 53 -10.27 -6.33 -6.80
N GLY A 54 -10.17 -7.61 -6.41
CA GLY A 54 -9.03 -8.47 -6.73
C GLY A 54 -8.85 -8.66 -8.24
N ILE A 55 -9.93 -8.89 -8.99
CA ILE A 55 -9.89 -8.92 -10.46
C ILE A 55 -9.38 -7.58 -11.00
N GLY A 56 -9.86 -6.46 -10.46
CA GLY A 56 -9.36 -5.14 -10.81
C GLY A 56 -7.87 -4.99 -10.56
N VAL A 57 -7.38 -5.35 -9.38
CA VAL A 57 -5.95 -5.29 -8.99
C VAL A 57 -5.11 -6.10 -9.98
N ILE A 58 -5.50 -7.34 -10.27
CA ILE A 58 -4.79 -8.20 -11.22
C ILE A 58 -4.76 -7.57 -12.61
N LEU A 59 -5.90 -7.10 -13.12
CA LEU A 59 -5.97 -6.43 -14.42
C LEU A 59 -5.15 -5.13 -14.46
N GLY A 60 -5.19 -4.35 -13.38
CA GLY A 60 -4.42 -3.11 -13.26
C GLY A 60 -2.93 -3.37 -13.33
N VAL A 61 -2.44 -4.33 -12.55
CA VAL A 61 -1.04 -4.77 -12.61
C VAL A 61 -0.73 -5.27 -14.02
N LEU A 62 -1.45 -6.25 -14.56
CA LEU A 62 -1.08 -6.86 -15.85
C LEU A 62 -1.13 -5.89 -17.04
N LEU A 63 -2.15 -5.02 -17.10
CA LEU A 63 -2.34 -4.12 -18.23
C LEU A 63 -1.48 -2.85 -18.15
N PHE A 64 -1.21 -2.36 -16.93
CA PHE A 64 -0.58 -1.05 -16.74
C PHE A 64 0.81 -1.11 -16.13
N SER A 65 1.32 -2.26 -15.67
CA SER A 65 2.68 -2.34 -15.09
C SER A 65 3.73 -1.73 -16.02
N ASN A 66 3.75 -2.14 -17.29
CA ASN A 66 4.75 -1.65 -18.25
C ASN A 66 4.62 -0.14 -18.51
N VAL A 67 3.38 0.37 -18.59
CA VAL A 67 3.12 1.80 -18.81
C VAL A 67 3.59 2.61 -17.61
N ILE A 68 3.27 2.14 -16.41
CA ILE A 68 3.63 2.81 -15.16
C ILE A 68 5.14 2.76 -14.94
N THR A 69 5.80 1.63 -15.19
CA THR A 69 7.26 1.53 -15.18
C THR A 69 7.89 2.51 -16.16
N PHE A 70 7.40 2.56 -17.41
CA PHE A 70 7.88 3.52 -18.41
C PHE A 70 7.71 4.97 -17.96
N LEU A 71 6.53 5.33 -17.43
CA LEU A 71 6.25 6.67 -16.91
C LEU A 71 7.13 7.02 -15.70
N TYR A 72 7.38 6.07 -14.81
CA TYR A 72 8.19 6.30 -13.62
C TYR A 72 9.68 6.45 -13.95
N GLU A 73 10.19 5.72 -14.95
CA GLU A 73 11.58 5.80 -15.42
C GLU A 73 11.85 7.05 -16.26
N ASN A 74 10.90 7.46 -17.13
CA ASN A 74 11.11 8.55 -18.09
C ASN A 74 10.49 9.89 -17.66
N TYR A 75 9.45 9.84 -16.82
CA TYR A 75 8.66 11.00 -16.39
C TYR A 75 8.42 10.95 -14.87
N ASN A 76 9.49 10.65 -14.10
CA ASN A 76 9.42 10.46 -12.66
C ASN A 76 8.75 11.65 -11.94
N MET A 77 9.16 12.89 -12.29
CA MET A 77 8.65 14.10 -11.67
C MET A 77 7.14 14.27 -11.91
N GLN A 78 6.71 14.15 -13.16
CA GLN A 78 5.29 14.29 -13.54
C GLN A 78 4.44 13.21 -12.88
N THR A 79 4.91 11.97 -12.90
CA THR A 79 4.20 10.82 -12.34
C THR A 79 3.97 10.99 -10.84
N ASN A 80 5.01 11.35 -10.10
CA ASN A 80 4.90 11.62 -8.67
C ASN A 80 4.02 12.85 -8.36
N PHE A 81 4.12 13.92 -9.15
CA PHE A 81 3.26 15.10 -9.01
C PHE A 81 1.78 14.80 -9.29
N VAL A 82 1.45 13.87 -10.20
CA VAL A 82 0.08 13.36 -10.36
C VAL A 82 -0.42 12.72 -9.07
N PHE A 83 0.37 11.84 -8.44
CA PHE A 83 -0.01 11.20 -7.17
C PHE A 83 -0.16 12.20 -6.03
N ILE A 84 0.75 13.18 -5.93
CA ILE A 84 0.62 14.30 -4.98
C ILE A 84 -0.68 15.05 -5.22
N GLY A 85 -1.03 15.34 -6.47
CA GLY A 85 -2.31 15.97 -6.82
C GLY A 85 -3.51 15.15 -6.34
N VAL A 86 -3.51 13.84 -6.60
CA VAL A 86 -4.58 12.92 -6.14
C VAL A 86 -4.70 12.92 -4.61
N ILE A 87 -3.58 12.90 -3.90
CA ILE A 87 -3.54 12.94 -2.42
C ILE A 87 -4.10 14.27 -1.92
N LEU A 88 -3.61 15.41 -2.43
CA LEU A 88 -4.07 16.74 -2.07
C LEU A 88 -5.57 16.91 -2.31
N GLY A 89 -6.08 16.42 -3.44
CA GLY A 89 -7.52 16.48 -3.77
C GLY A 89 -8.39 15.67 -2.80
N SER A 90 -7.82 14.65 -2.13
CA SER A 90 -8.54 13.82 -1.15
C SER A 90 -8.56 14.39 0.28
N ILE A 91 -7.64 15.31 0.62
CA ILE A 91 -7.51 15.89 1.95
C ILE A 91 -8.82 16.53 2.46
N PRO A 92 -9.55 17.34 1.67
CA PRO A 92 -10.78 17.98 2.13
C PRO A 92 -11.84 16.97 2.59
N MET A 93 -11.97 15.84 1.90
CA MET A 93 -12.90 14.77 2.28
C MET A 93 -12.50 14.11 3.61
N ILE A 94 -11.22 13.83 3.82
CA ILE A 94 -10.74 13.22 5.07
C ILE A 94 -10.93 14.21 6.22
N TYR A 95 -10.57 15.48 6.00
CA TYR A 95 -10.77 16.55 6.98
C TYR A 95 -12.24 16.75 7.33
N LYS A 96 -13.15 16.65 6.36
CA LYS A 96 -14.59 16.69 6.61
C LYS A 96 -15.04 15.59 7.59
N LYS A 97 -14.53 14.37 7.43
CA LYS A 97 -14.81 13.27 8.38
C LYS A 97 -14.27 13.55 9.80
N VAL A 98 -13.16 14.29 9.92
CA VAL A 98 -12.65 14.77 11.22
C VAL A 98 -13.62 15.80 11.81
N SER A 99 -14.01 16.82 11.04
CA SER A 99 -14.89 17.89 11.52
C SER A 99 -16.30 17.42 11.86
N ASP A 100 -16.82 16.44 11.10
CA ASP A 100 -18.13 15.83 11.35
C ASP A 100 -18.15 15.07 12.69
N ALA A 101 -16.99 14.60 13.17
CA ALA A 101 -16.83 13.93 14.46
C ALA A 101 -16.59 14.92 15.63
N GLY A 102 -16.66 16.23 15.38
CA GLY A 102 -16.57 17.29 16.41
C GLY A 102 -15.33 18.19 16.28
N PRO A 103 -15.22 19.22 17.14
CA PRO A 103 -14.09 20.15 17.12
C PRO A 103 -12.79 19.45 17.55
N VAL A 104 -11.69 19.83 16.89
CA VAL A 104 -10.35 19.33 17.22
C VAL A 104 -9.79 20.12 18.40
N ASN A 105 -9.49 19.42 19.49
CA ASN A 105 -8.83 19.97 20.68
C ASN A 105 -7.30 19.77 20.59
N LEU A 106 -6.57 20.21 21.62
CA LEU A 106 -5.10 20.11 21.66
C LEU A 106 -4.60 18.66 21.57
N SER A 107 -5.32 17.69 22.15
CA SER A 107 -4.96 16.28 22.02
C SER A 107 -5.17 15.76 20.60
N GLY A 108 -6.20 16.21 19.89
CA GLY A 108 -6.41 15.92 18.47
C GLY A 108 -5.26 16.41 17.58
N ILE A 109 -4.69 17.58 17.87
CA ILE A 109 -3.50 18.08 17.16
C ILE A 109 -2.32 17.13 17.36
N VAL A 110 -2.08 16.66 18.59
CA VAL A 110 -0.99 15.69 18.86
C VAL A 110 -1.22 14.39 18.10
N ILE A 111 -2.47 13.89 18.05
CA ILE A 111 -2.85 12.67 17.32
C ILE A 111 -2.59 12.80 15.81
N PHE A 112 -2.76 13.99 15.23
CA PHE A 112 -2.41 14.26 13.82
C PHE A 112 -0.89 14.40 13.61
N VAL A 113 -0.19 15.10 14.51
CA VAL A 113 1.23 15.42 14.36
C VAL A 113 2.12 14.19 14.48
N ILE A 114 1.83 13.26 15.39
CA ILE A 114 2.64 12.04 15.58
C ILE A 114 2.81 11.25 14.26
N PRO A 115 1.74 10.80 13.57
CA PRO A 115 1.87 10.08 12.31
C PRO A 115 2.49 10.92 11.19
N LEU A 116 2.23 12.22 11.16
CA LEU A 116 2.88 13.13 10.21
C LEU A 116 4.40 13.13 10.40
N VAL A 117 4.88 13.26 11.63
CA VAL A 117 6.32 13.24 11.97
C VAL A 117 6.95 11.89 11.64
N ILE A 118 6.25 10.78 11.92
CA ILE A 118 6.71 9.44 11.53
C ILE A 118 6.91 9.36 10.01
N MET A 119 5.94 9.84 9.24
CA MET A 119 6.04 9.83 7.78
C MET A 119 7.15 10.74 7.25
N LEU A 120 7.34 11.91 7.86
CA LEU A 120 8.46 12.81 7.52
C LEU A 120 9.81 12.17 7.83
N TYR A 121 9.93 11.50 8.99
CA TYR A 121 11.13 10.75 9.33
C TYR A 121 11.38 9.63 8.33
N MET A 122 10.35 8.87 7.94
CA MET A 122 10.46 7.82 6.92
C MET A 122 10.85 8.37 5.54
N ALA A 123 10.34 9.54 5.14
CA ALA A 123 10.70 10.20 3.89
C ALA A 123 12.20 10.53 3.84
N ILE A 124 12.77 10.98 4.95
CA ILE A 124 14.19 11.35 5.05
C ILE A 124 15.07 10.10 5.23
N ALA A 125 14.62 9.13 6.03
CA ALA A 125 15.37 7.89 6.32
C ALA A 125 15.35 6.88 5.15
N GLY A 126 14.40 7.02 4.21
CA GLY A 126 14.17 6.09 3.11
C GLY A 126 15.22 6.13 1.99
N GLU A 127 16.06 7.15 1.90
CA GLU A 127 17.04 7.33 0.81
C GLU A 127 18.32 6.45 0.95
N GLY A 128 18.37 5.47 1.86
CA GLY A 128 19.64 4.77 2.19
C GLY A 128 19.61 3.26 2.42
N GLN A 129 18.48 2.56 2.31
CA GLN A 129 18.41 1.13 2.64
C GLN A 129 18.50 0.24 1.39
N GLY A 130 19.70 0.24 0.80
CA GLY A 130 20.09 -0.67 -0.27
C GLY A 130 20.93 -1.82 0.26
N SER A 131 20.48 -3.05 -0.03
CA SER A 131 21.18 -4.33 0.16
C SER A 131 21.33 -4.84 1.59
N GLU A 132 20.21 -5.31 2.15
CA GLU A 132 20.29 -6.34 3.18
C GLU A 132 20.53 -7.74 2.58
N LYS A 133 21.23 -8.59 3.31
CA LYS A 133 21.57 -9.95 2.86
C LYS A 133 20.30 -10.78 2.77
N VAL A 134 20.07 -11.39 1.60
CA VAL A 134 19.02 -12.38 1.38
C VAL A 134 19.15 -13.50 2.42
N ILE A 135 18.05 -13.85 3.10
CA ILE A 135 18.01 -14.99 4.01
C ILE A 135 18.04 -16.26 3.17
N GLU A 136 19.19 -16.94 3.15
CA GLU A 136 19.38 -18.15 2.33
C GLU A 136 18.92 -19.43 3.05
N ASN A 137 18.89 -19.43 4.39
CA ASN A 137 18.52 -20.59 5.20
C ASN A 137 17.41 -20.23 6.20
N ILE A 138 16.30 -20.96 6.13
CA ILE A 138 15.17 -20.79 7.05
C ILE A 138 15.46 -21.54 8.36
N THR A 139 15.91 -20.81 9.36
CA THR A 139 15.93 -21.25 10.77
C THR A 139 14.62 -20.86 11.47
N ILE A 140 14.35 -21.40 12.65
CA ILE A 140 13.17 -21.04 13.46
C ILE A 140 13.08 -19.53 13.69
N SER A 141 14.20 -18.86 14.00
CA SER A 141 14.23 -17.42 14.23
C SER A 141 13.91 -16.62 12.97
N THR A 142 14.50 -16.99 11.84
CA THR A 142 14.20 -16.34 10.54
C THR A 142 12.77 -16.63 10.09
N GLY A 143 12.22 -17.81 10.38
CA GLY A 143 10.84 -18.13 10.08
C GLY A 143 9.85 -17.28 10.88
N ILE A 144 10.11 -17.08 12.17
CA ILE A 144 9.34 -16.15 13.02
C ILE A 144 9.46 -14.73 12.49
N LEU A 145 10.68 -14.30 12.10
CA LEU A 145 10.90 -12.97 11.51
C LEU A 145 10.08 -12.78 10.23
N LEU A 146 10.05 -13.77 9.33
CA LEU A 146 9.26 -13.71 8.09
C LEU A 146 7.75 -13.64 8.36
N ILE A 147 7.25 -14.37 9.36
CA ILE A 147 5.84 -14.27 9.79
C ILE A 147 5.54 -12.87 10.33
N ILE A 148 6.40 -12.33 11.22
CA ILE A 148 6.24 -10.98 11.78
C ILE A 148 6.32 -9.94 10.67
N ALA A 149 7.30 -10.04 9.77
CA ALA A 149 7.47 -9.13 8.64
C ALA A 149 6.23 -9.14 7.73
N GLY A 150 5.71 -10.32 7.39
CA GLY A 150 4.46 -10.47 6.64
C GLY A 150 3.26 -9.86 7.37
N ALA A 151 3.15 -10.07 8.68
CA ALA A 151 2.05 -9.54 9.49
C ALA A 151 2.09 -8.02 9.59
N VAL A 152 3.25 -7.44 9.91
CA VAL A 152 3.41 -5.98 10.02
C VAL A 152 3.28 -5.32 8.63
N SER A 153 3.82 -5.94 7.58
CA SER A 153 3.65 -5.45 6.20
C SER A 153 2.18 -5.43 5.78
N ALA A 154 1.44 -6.51 6.02
CA ALA A 154 0.02 -6.56 5.70
C ALA A 154 -0.83 -5.61 6.57
N PHE A 155 -0.49 -5.48 7.85
CA PHE A 155 -1.11 -4.50 8.74
C PHE A 155 -0.91 -3.08 8.23
N THR A 156 0.32 -2.75 7.81
CA THR A 156 0.66 -1.41 7.31
C THR A 156 0.07 -1.15 5.92
N MET A 157 -0.19 -2.17 5.11
CA MET A 157 -0.97 -2.04 3.86
C MET A 157 -2.43 -1.67 4.10
N ILE A 158 -2.99 -2.00 5.27
CA ILE A 158 -4.32 -1.53 5.67
C ILE A 158 -4.25 -0.05 6.03
N ILE A 159 -3.21 0.39 6.75
CA ILE A 159 -3.12 1.78 7.18
C ILE A 159 -2.78 2.70 5.98
N PRO A 160 -3.64 3.67 5.64
CA PRO A 160 -3.36 4.60 4.54
C PRO A 160 -2.11 5.43 4.82
N GLY A 161 -1.32 5.67 3.79
CA GLY A 161 -0.08 6.45 3.86
C GLY A 161 1.17 5.62 4.18
N ILE A 162 1.05 4.45 4.80
CA ILE A 162 2.22 3.59 5.10
C ILE A 162 2.37 2.53 4.00
N SER A 163 3.59 2.38 3.47
CA SER A 163 3.89 1.37 2.45
C SER A 163 4.37 0.07 3.10
N GLY A 164 3.64 -1.02 2.90
CA GLY A 164 4.03 -2.34 3.40
C GLY A 164 5.35 -2.85 2.82
N SER A 165 5.70 -2.47 1.58
CA SER A 165 7.01 -2.81 1.00
C SER A 165 8.15 -2.02 1.62
N PHE A 166 7.92 -0.75 1.98
CA PHE A 166 8.91 0.05 2.73
C PHE A 166 9.19 -0.54 4.11
N ILE A 167 8.16 -1.03 4.80
CA ILE A 167 8.35 -1.71 6.09
C ILE A 167 9.13 -3.02 5.92
N LEU A 168 8.88 -3.79 4.85
CA LEU A 168 9.68 -4.99 4.56
C LEU A 168 11.14 -4.65 4.23
N LEU A 169 11.40 -3.53 3.56
CA LEU A 169 12.76 -3.02 3.34
C LEU A 169 13.42 -2.67 4.67
N THR A 170 12.70 -1.97 5.54
CA THR A 170 13.18 -1.56 6.87
C THR A 170 13.45 -2.74 7.82
N ILE A 171 12.72 -3.85 7.66
CA ILE A 171 12.92 -5.09 8.41
C ILE A 171 13.99 -5.98 7.75
N GLY A 172 14.43 -5.68 6.52
CA GLY A 172 15.41 -6.49 5.80
C GLY A 172 14.85 -7.70 5.05
N CYS A 173 13.53 -7.89 5.06
CA CYS A 173 12.89 -9.08 4.49
C CYS A 173 12.49 -8.90 3.02
N TYR A 174 12.52 -7.67 2.48
CA TYR A 174 12.05 -7.37 1.13
C TYR A 174 12.76 -8.19 0.04
N GLU A 175 14.09 -8.14 -0.02
CA GLU A 175 14.89 -8.85 -1.04
C GLU A 175 14.68 -10.37 -0.96
N THR A 176 14.59 -10.91 0.27
CA THR A 176 14.29 -12.34 0.49
C THR A 176 12.94 -12.72 -0.12
N ILE A 177 11.92 -11.90 0.08
CA ILE A 177 10.57 -12.15 -0.43
C ILE A 177 10.53 -11.99 -1.95
N VAL A 178 11.10 -10.93 -2.50
CA VAL A 178 11.13 -10.69 -3.96
C VAL A 178 11.87 -11.80 -4.69
N LYS A 179 13.02 -12.23 -4.18
CA LYS A 179 13.76 -13.37 -4.72
C LYS A 179 12.91 -14.65 -4.67
N ALA A 180 12.28 -14.94 -3.53
CA ALA A 180 11.40 -16.09 -3.41
C ALA A 180 10.23 -16.07 -4.42
N ILE A 181 9.60 -14.91 -4.64
CA ILE A 181 8.56 -14.74 -5.67
C ILE A 181 9.12 -15.03 -7.06
N SER A 182 10.27 -14.43 -7.42
CA SER A 182 10.91 -14.64 -8.73
C SER A 182 11.24 -16.11 -8.97
N ASP A 183 11.87 -16.76 -7.99
CA ASP A 183 12.31 -18.15 -8.13
C ASP A 183 11.13 -19.11 -8.22
N VAL A 184 10.09 -18.92 -7.40
CA VAL A 184 8.84 -19.72 -7.46
C VAL A 184 8.08 -19.46 -8.76
N SER A 185 8.09 -18.23 -9.30
CA SER A 185 7.46 -17.92 -10.58
C SER A 185 8.14 -18.67 -11.74
N LYS A 186 9.48 -18.74 -11.74
CA LYS A 186 10.23 -19.52 -12.75
C LYS A 186 9.93 -21.00 -12.63
N LEU A 187 9.94 -21.52 -11.40
CA LEU A 187 9.62 -22.92 -11.11
C LEU A 187 8.22 -23.31 -11.59
N GLY A 188 7.23 -22.43 -11.45
CA GLY A 188 5.89 -22.64 -11.98
C GLY A 188 5.84 -22.73 -13.51
N VAL A 189 6.64 -21.93 -14.22
CA VAL A 189 6.77 -22.02 -15.68
C VAL A 189 7.43 -23.33 -16.11
N ASP A 190 8.49 -23.75 -15.41
CA ASP A 190 9.22 -24.98 -15.72
C ASP A 190 8.38 -26.23 -15.40
N PHE A 191 7.55 -26.18 -14.36
CA PHE A 191 6.54 -27.21 -14.08
C PHE A 191 5.51 -27.34 -15.19
N ILE A 192 5.02 -26.23 -15.76
CA ILE A 192 4.10 -26.25 -16.91
C ILE A 192 4.77 -26.90 -18.13
N LYS A 193 6.08 -26.72 -18.30
CA LYS A 193 6.87 -27.38 -19.35
C LYS A 193 7.22 -28.85 -19.03
N SER A 194 6.80 -29.36 -17.87
CA SER A 194 7.10 -30.71 -17.37
C SER A 194 8.59 -30.96 -17.08
N ASP A 195 9.37 -29.90 -16.86
CA ASP A 195 10.82 -29.99 -16.58
C ASP A 195 11.13 -30.24 -15.09
N VAL A 196 10.13 -30.10 -14.20
CA VAL A 196 10.28 -30.13 -12.74
C VAL A 196 9.17 -30.98 -12.11
N SER A 197 9.49 -31.78 -11.09
CA SER A 197 8.52 -32.59 -10.37
C SER A 197 7.74 -31.79 -9.30
N PHE A 198 6.53 -32.22 -8.95
CA PHE A 198 5.75 -31.59 -7.86
C PHE A 198 6.50 -31.64 -6.50
N VAL A 199 7.33 -32.67 -6.29
CA VAL A 199 8.14 -32.83 -5.07
C VAL A 199 9.22 -31.75 -4.98
N GLU A 200 9.85 -31.39 -6.11
CA GLU A 200 10.82 -30.29 -6.16
C GLU A 200 10.18 -28.94 -5.85
N ILE A 201 8.94 -28.71 -6.30
CA ILE A 201 8.19 -27.49 -5.98
C ILE A 201 8.00 -27.34 -4.47
N ILE A 202 7.43 -28.36 -3.82
CA ILE A 202 7.13 -28.26 -2.39
C ILE A 202 8.37 -28.22 -1.51
N THR A 203 9.50 -28.74 -2.00
CA THR A 203 10.77 -28.76 -1.25
C THR A 203 11.60 -27.49 -1.46
N PHE A 204 11.22 -26.65 -2.42
CA PHE A 204 11.95 -25.42 -2.74
C PHE A 204 11.89 -24.42 -1.58
N SER A 205 13.05 -23.90 -1.17
CA SER A 205 13.17 -22.95 -0.05
C SER A 205 12.30 -21.70 -0.24
N GLY A 206 12.22 -21.20 -1.48
CA GLY A 206 11.37 -20.06 -1.82
C GLY A 206 9.88 -20.31 -1.52
N VAL A 207 9.37 -21.53 -1.72
CA VAL A 207 7.97 -21.86 -1.39
C VAL A 207 7.73 -21.76 0.11
N HIS A 208 8.68 -22.23 0.93
CA HIS A 208 8.58 -22.14 2.39
C HIS A 208 8.61 -20.68 2.88
N VAL A 209 9.47 -19.83 2.30
CA VAL A 209 9.47 -18.38 2.58
C VAL A 209 8.08 -17.79 2.29
N LEU A 210 7.51 -18.07 1.11
CA LEU A 210 6.20 -17.52 0.73
C LEU A 210 5.07 -18.04 1.62
N ILE A 211 5.11 -19.30 2.06
CA ILE A 211 4.12 -19.86 3.00
C ILE A 211 4.19 -19.12 4.35
N LEU A 212 5.39 -18.94 4.90
CA LEU A 212 5.58 -18.24 6.19
C LEU A 212 5.10 -16.78 6.11
N VAL A 213 5.46 -16.10 5.03
CA VAL A 213 5.00 -14.73 4.76
C VAL A 213 3.48 -14.69 4.58
N ALA A 214 2.88 -15.64 3.86
CA ALA A 214 1.43 -15.73 3.67
C ALA A 214 0.68 -15.92 5.00
N ILE A 215 1.21 -16.74 5.91
CA ILE A 215 0.69 -16.88 7.29
C ILE A 215 0.73 -15.52 8.00
N GLY A 216 1.88 -14.85 7.95
CA GLY A 216 2.05 -13.51 8.49
C GLY A 216 1.02 -12.53 7.92
N VAL A 217 0.92 -12.45 6.59
CA VAL A 217 -0.03 -11.59 5.87
C VAL A 217 -1.47 -11.86 6.33
N PHE A 218 -1.87 -13.12 6.45
CA PHE A 218 -3.21 -13.47 6.92
C PHE A 218 -3.48 -12.97 8.35
N ILE A 219 -2.52 -13.16 9.26
CA ILE A 219 -2.60 -12.65 10.64
C ILE A 219 -2.68 -11.12 10.64
N GLY A 220 -1.82 -10.46 9.86
CA GLY A 220 -1.75 -9.00 9.76
C GLY A 220 -3.01 -8.38 9.17
N LEU A 221 -3.57 -8.97 8.11
CA LEU A 221 -4.80 -8.49 7.49
C LEU A 221 -5.99 -8.59 8.44
N ILE A 222 -6.13 -9.71 9.14
CA ILE A 222 -7.26 -9.95 10.05
C ILE A 222 -7.12 -9.10 11.32
N GLY A 223 -5.94 -9.15 11.95
CA GLY A 223 -5.68 -8.38 13.17
C GLY A 223 -5.78 -6.89 12.90
N GLY A 224 -5.21 -6.46 11.76
CA GLY A 224 -5.25 -5.09 11.30
C GLY A 224 -6.63 -4.58 10.96
N SER A 225 -7.39 -5.32 10.17
CA SER A 225 -8.73 -4.89 9.76
C SER A 225 -9.64 -4.76 10.98
N LYS A 226 -9.55 -5.71 11.92
CA LYS A 226 -10.30 -5.66 13.17
C LYS A 226 -9.89 -4.47 14.04
N LEU A 227 -8.59 -4.24 14.23
CA LEU A 227 -8.09 -3.14 15.04
C LEU A 227 -8.53 -1.79 14.47
N VAL A 228 -8.27 -1.55 13.18
CA VAL A 228 -8.63 -0.28 12.55
C VAL A 228 -10.13 -0.07 12.54
N ARG A 229 -10.92 -1.13 12.30
CA ARG A 229 -12.38 -1.05 12.39
C ARG A 229 -12.85 -0.65 13.79
N MET A 230 -12.32 -1.29 14.84
CA MET A 230 -12.65 -0.92 16.23
C MET A 230 -12.31 0.55 16.50
N LEU A 231 -11.15 1.03 16.04
CA LEU A 231 -10.75 2.43 16.20
C LEU A 231 -11.64 3.41 15.41
N LEU A 232 -12.11 3.04 14.22
CA LEU A 232 -13.06 3.85 13.44
C LEU A 232 -14.45 3.90 14.08
N GLU A 233 -14.90 2.82 14.71
CA GLU A 233 -16.20 2.74 15.38
C GLU A 233 -16.19 3.47 16.74
N ASP A 234 -15.16 3.25 17.57
CA ASP A 234 -15.09 3.77 18.94
C ASP A 234 -14.43 5.15 19.04
N TYR A 235 -13.47 5.46 18.15
CA TYR A 235 -12.68 6.70 18.17
C TYR A 235 -12.57 7.34 16.77
N PRO A 236 -13.69 7.66 16.09
CA PRO A 236 -13.69 8.10 14.70
C PRO A 236 -12.83 9.34 14.46
N GLN A 237 -12.96 10.38 15.30
CA GLN A 237 -12.20 11.63 15.12
C GLN A 237 -10.69 11.38 15.21
N ALA A 238 -10.24 10.66 16.23
CA ALA A 238 -8.82 10.35 16.43
C ALA A 238 -8.28 9.52 15.27
N THR A 239 -9.03 8.52 14.81
CA THR A 239 -8.61 7.66 13.71
C THR A 239 -8.52 8.42 12.40
N TYR A 240 -9.47 9.31 12.09
CA TYR A 240 -9.37 10.17 10.90
C TYR A 240 -8.25 11.21 11.00
N LEU A 241 -7.92 11.71 12.20
CA LEU A 241 -6.73 12.56 12.42
C LEU A 241 -5.43 11.79 12.16
N VAL A 242 -5.35 10.52 12.56
CA VAL A 242 -4.21 9.65 12.24
C VAL A 242 -4.10 9.44 10.74
N ILE A 243 -5.20 9.06 10.08
CA ILE A 243 -5.25 8.87 8.63
C ILE A 243 -4.83 10.16 7.91
N LEU A 244 -5.34 11.31 8.35
CA LEU A 244 -5.00 12.61 7.76
C LEU A 244 -3.50 12.91 7.92
N GLY A 245 -2.92 12.67 9.10
CA GLY A 245 -1.48 12.86 9.34
C GLY A 245 -0.62 11.99 8.45
N LEU A 246 -1.00 10.71 8.28
CA LEU A 246 -0.29 9.77 7.40
C LEU A 246 -0.42 10.15 5.93
N VAL A 247 -1.62 10.52 5.48
CA VAL A 247 -1.89 10.93 4.10
C VAL A 247 -1.13 12.21 3.74
N VAL A 248 -1.15 13.22 4.61
CA VAL A 248 -0.36 14.46 4.42
C VAL A 248 1.14 14.14 4.43
N GLY A 249 1.60 13.31 5.37
CA GLY A 249 2.99 12.89 5.44
C GLY A 249 3.48 12.13 4.19
N SER A 250 2.60 11.33 3.57
CA SER A 250 2.94 10.57 2.36
C SER A 250 3.25 11.44 1.14
N ILE A 251 2.84 12.71 1.13
CA ILE A 251 3.21 13.67 0.08
C ILE A 251 4.74 13.83 0.03
N PHE A 252 5.38 13.86 1.19
CA PHE A 252 6.82 14.05 1.31
C PHE A 252 7.59 12.77 0.95
N THR A 253 7.03 11.59 1.22
CA THR A 253 7.68 10.31 0.85
C THR A 253 7.75 10.08 -0.65
N ILE A 254 6.85 10.69 -1.43
CA ILE A 254 6.82 10.55 -2.90
C ILE A 254 7.27 11.81 -3.64
N TYR A 255 7.76 12.84 -2.92
CA TYR A 255 8.19 14.08 -3.55
C TYR A 255 9.54 13.90 -4.25
N PRO A 256 9.63 14.01 -5.58
CA PRO A 256 10.83 13.69 -6.35
C PRO A 256 11.82 14.87 -6.47
N GLY A 257 11.58 15.97 -5.76
CA GLY A 257 12.22 17.26 -6.03
C GLY A 257 11.48 18.08 -7.11
N PHE A 258 12.04 19.22 -7.48
CA PHE A 258 11.46 20.13 -8.47
C PHE A 258 12.55 20.76 -9.34
N SER A 259 12.24 20.92 -10.63
CA SER A 259 13.13 21.52 -11.63
C SER A 259 12.52 22.83 -12.16
N LEU A 260 13.35 23.85 -12.37
CA LEU A 260 12.91 25.17 -12.87
C LEU A 260 12.98 25.23 -14.41
N ASP A 261 12.39 24.24 -15.07
CA ASP A 261 12.34 24.11 -16.54
C ASP A 261 10.92 23.72 -17.00
N ALA A 262 10.78 23.38 -18.29
CA ALA A 262 9.51 22.91 -18.84
C ALA A 262 8.98 21.66 -18.13
N THR A 263 9.88 20.77 -17.67
CA THR A 263 9.58 19.55 -16.93
C THR A 263 8.84 19.87 -15.63
N GLY A 264 9.34 20.85 -14.87
CA GLY A 264 8.70 21.32 -13.64
C GLY A 264 7.33 21.95 -13.88
N ILE A 265 7.20 22.80 -14.90
CA ILE A 265 5.92 23.44 -15.26
C ILE A 265 4.88 22.39 -15.62
N ILE A 266 5.23 21.42 -16.46
CA ILE A 266 4.33 20.31 -16.84
C ILE A 266 3.92 19.50 -15.60
N SER A 267 4.86 19.25 -14.68
CA SER A 267 4.59 18.51 -13.44
C SER A 267 3.55 19.22 -12.55
N ILE A 268 3.64 20.55 -12.43
CA ILE A 268 2.64 21.35 -11.71
C ILE A 268 1.27 21.28 -12.40
N VAL A 269 1.22 21.39 -13.73
CA VAL A 269 -0.05 21.27 -14.49
C VAL A 269 -0.68 19.89 -14.25
N CYS A 270 0.11 18.82 -14.36
CA CYS A 270 -0.32 17.46 -14.08
C CYS A 270 -0.87 17.31 -12.65
N MET A 271 -0.18 17.87 -11.65
CA MET A 271 -0.62 17.88 -10.26
C MET A 271 -1.97 18.60 -10.08
N ILE A 272 -2.13 19.78 -10.67
CA ILE A 272 -3.38 20.56 -10.55
C ILE A 272 -4.54 19.81 -11.20
N VAL A 273 -4.34 19.24 -12.39
CA VAL A 273 -5.36 18.43 -13.07
C VAL A 273 -5.75 17.24 -12.20
N ALA A 274 -4.78 16.50 -11.67
CA ALA A 274 -5.02 15.35 -10.81
C ALA A 274 -5.74 15.74 -9.50
N LEU A 275 -5.39 16.89 -8.92
CA LEU A 275 -6.06 17.44 -7.74
C LEU A 275 -7.52 17.75 -8.01
N ILE A 276 -7.82 18.47 -9.09
CA ILE A 276 -9.20 18.82 -9.46
C ILE A 276 -10.03 17.56 -9.69
N VAL A 277 -9.49 16.60 -10.46
CA VAL A 277 -10.17 15.32 -10.72
C VAL A 277 -10.43 14.58 -9.40
N SER A 278 -9.42 14.43 -8.54
CA SER A 278 -9.56 13.74 -7.26
C SER A 278 -10.58 14.44 -6.35
N TYR A 279 -10.54 15.77 -6.27
CA TYR A 279 -11.51 16.57 -5.51
C TYR A 279 -12.95 16.34 -5.98
N MET A 280 -13.19 16.35 -7.29
CA MET A 280 -14.51 16.07 -7.86
C MET A 280 -15.02 14.66 -7.52
N PHE A 281 -14.14 13.66 -7.51
CA PHE A 281 -14.49 12.30 -7.06
C PHE A 281 -14.70 12.22 -5.54
N ALA A 282 -13.99 13.04 -4.77
CA ALA A 282 -14.08 13.09 -3.32
C ALA A 282 -15.35 13.80 -2.81
N GLU A 283 -15.96 14.70 -3.59
CA GLU A 283 -17.22 15.35 -3.22
C GLU A 283 -18.48 14.56 -3.60
N ASN A 284 -18.42 13.73 -4.64
CA ASN A 284 -19.54 12.89 -5.13
C ASN A 284 -19.61 11.52 -4.47
#